data_AF-A0A645EKP8-F1
#
_entry.id   AF-A0A645EKP8-F1
#
_cell.length_a   1.000
_cell.length_b   1.000
_cell.length_c   1.000
_cell.angle_alpha   90.00
_cell.angle_beta   90.00
_cell.angle_gamma   90.00
#
_symmetry.space_group_name_H-M   'P 1'
#
loop_
_entity.id
_entity.type
_entity.pdbx_description
1 polymer ?
#
loop_
_entity_poly.entity_id
_entity_poly.type
_entity_poly.pdbx_seq_one_letter_code
_entity_poly.pdbx_strand_id
1 'polypeptide(L)'
;MNEQLADARLARAESSSDDVELFAAENSSHYLIGLVNKTASEKSIKLNLRNLNRYYDSRFTLPVTEYRIGPEDTQFTARKVRAIVQRTNQISMEGFSLILLLIPKQ
;
A
#
# COMPACT_ATOMS: atom_id res chain seq x y z
N MET A 1 29.33 -1.70 -10.23
CA MET A 1 28.43 -1.93 -9.08
C MET A 1 27.04 -2.08 -9.69
N ASN A 2 26.63 -3.31 -10.01
CA ASN A 2 25.32 -3.55 -10.61
C ASN A 2 24.30 -3.50 -9.48
N GLU A 3 23.50 -2.44 -9.43
CA GLU A 3 22.20 -2.47 -8.78
C GLU A 3 21.41 -3.57 -9.49
N GLN A 4 21.56 -4.80 -8.97
CA GLN A 4 20.70 -5.91 -9.28
C GLN A 4 19.29 -5.38 -9.15
N LEU A 5 18.56 -5.42 -10.27
CA LEU A 5 17.13 -5.22 -10.32
C LEU A 5 16.54 -5.78 -9.03
N ALA A 6 15.93 -4.90 -8.23
CA ALA A 6 15.17 -5.26 -7.06
C ALA A 6 14.39 -6.53 -7.39
N ASP A 7 14.83 -7.63 -6.79
CA ASP A 7 14.40 -8.98 -7.09
C ASP A 7 12.87 -8.96 -7.03
N ALA A 8 12.22 -9.03 -8.18
CA ALA A 8 10.80 -8.78 -8.40
C ALA A 8 9.90 -9.88 -7.81
N ARG A 9 10.32 -10.46 -6.68
CA ARG A 9 9.53 -11.24 -5.71
C ARG A 9 8.81 -10.32 -4.72
N LEU A 10 8.59 -9.06 -5.13
CA LEU A 10 7.91 -8.01 -4.38
C LEU A 10 6.60 -8.51 -3.77
N ALA A 11 6.21 -7.91 -2.64
CA ALA A 11 4.86 -7.97 -2.15
C ALA A 11 3.89 -7.65 -3.30
N ARG A 12 3.19 -8.67 -3.82
CA ARG A 12 2.22 -8.47 -4.90
C ARG A 12 1.01 -7.88 -4.23
N ALA A 13 0.90 -6.58 -4.37
CA ALA A 13 -0.29 -5.85 -4.02
C ALA A 13 -1.21 -5.86 -5.26
N GLU A 14 -2.43 -6.34 -5.08
CA GLU A 14 -3.43 -6.43 -6.14
C GLU A 14 -4.57 -5.47 -5.79
N SER A 15 -5.00 -4.67 -6.77
CA SER A 15 -6.17 -3.79 -6.69
C SER A 15 -7.38 -4.50 -7.30
N SER A 16 -8.55 -4.30 -6.70
CA SER A 16 -9.83 -4.74 -7.27
C SER A 16 -10.42 -3.74 -8.28
N SER A 17 -9.68 -2.69 -8.67
CA SER A 17 -10.13 -1.63 -9.57
C SER A 17 -9.02 -1.22 -10.54
N ASP A 18 -9.34 -1.24 -11.84
CA ASP A 18 -8.44 -0.80 -12.93
C ASP A 18 -8.20 0.72 -12.92
N ASP A 19 -9.07 1.47 -12.24
CA ASP A 19 -8.97 2.92 -12.08
C ASP A 19 -7.92 3.34 -11.04
N VAL A 20 -7.46 2.38 -10.24
CA VAL A 20 -6.44 2.58 -9.21
C VAL A 20 -5.16 1.88 -9.64
N GLU A 21 -4.15 2.68 -9.95
CA GLU A 21 -2.83 2.18 -10.25
C GLU A 21 -2.07 1.87 -8.97
N LEU A 22 -1.31 0.78 -9.00
CA LEU A 22 -0.60 0.27 -7.84
C LEU A 22 0.87 0.15 -8.14
N PHE A 23 1.70 0.61 -7.21
CA PHE A 23 3.13 0.35 -7.21
C PHE A 23 3.57 -0.19 -5.86
N ALA A 24 4.60 -1.02 -5.88
CA ALA A 24 5.20 -1.53 -4.66
C ALA A 24 6.72 -1.36 -4.77
N ALA A 25 7.34 -1.11 -3.63
CA ALA A 25 8.78 -1.02 -3.46
C ALA A 25 9.15 -1.56 -2.09
N GLU A 26 10.42 -1.87 -1.88
CA GLU A 26 10.90 -2.27 -0.57
C GLU A 26 12.34 -1.80 -0.34
N ASN A 27 12.69 -1.61 0.92
CA ASN A 27 14.07 -1.43 1.36
C ASN A 27 14.39 -2.46 2.46
N SER A 28 15.51 -2.27 3.17
CA SER A 28 15.92 -3.21 4.23
C SER A 28 14.97 -3.29 5.43
N SER A 29 14.15 -2.25 5.67
CA SER A 29 13.35 -2.10 6.88
C SER A 29 11.84 -2.02 6.64
N HIS A 30 11.40 -1.73 5.41
CA HIS A 30 9.99 -1.49 5.10
C HIS A 30 9.62 -2.00 3.70
N TYR A 31 8.36 -2.39 3.57
CA TYR A 31 7.63 -2.41 2.30
C TYR A 31 6.89 -1.09 2.14
N LEU A 32 6.91 -0.55 0.92
CA LEU A 32 6.17 0.63 0.51
C LEU A 32 5.17 0.20 -0.56
N ILE A 33 3.90 0.59 -0.39
CA ILE A 33 2.84 0.33 -1.36
C ILE A 33 2.17 1.65 -1.69
N GLY A 34 2.17 2.03 -2.94
CA GLY A 34 1.49 3.21 -3.43
C GLY A 34 0.25 2.88 -4.23
N LEU A 35 -0.77 3.70 -4.05
CA LEU A 35 -2.08 3.59 -4.67
C LEU A 35 -2.45 4.94 -5.27
N VAL A 36 -2.73 4.99 -6.57
CA VAL A 36 -3.09 6.22 -7.28
C VAL A 36 -4.49 6.07 -7.86
N ASN A 37 -5.45 6.84 -7.35
CA ASN A 37 -6.76 6.95 -8.00
C ASN A 37 -6.67 8.02 -9.09
N LYS A 38 -6.71 7.60 -10.36
CA LYS A 38 -6.59 8.50 -11.52
C LYS A 38 -7.91 9.11 -11.96
N THR A 39 -9.01 8.80 -11.28
CA THR A 39 -10.36 9.22 -11.65
C THR A 39 -10.89 10.29 -10.71
N ALA A 40 -11.88 11.07 -11.15
CA ALA A 40 -12.54 12.07 -10.32
C ALA A 40 -13.43 11.44 -9.23
N SER A 41 -13.83 10.18 -9.39
CA SER A 41 -14.73 9.49 -8.47
C SER A 41 -13.97 8.85 -7.31
N GLU A 42 -14.58 8.84 -6.12
CA GLU A 42 -14.09 8.04 -5.00
C GLU A 42 -14.07 6.55 -5.36
N LYS A 43 -13.04 5.83 -4.90
CA LYS A 43 -12.89 4.39 -5.09
C LYS A 43 -12.70 3.70 -3.75
N SER A 44 -13.39 2.58 -3.57
CA SER A 44 -13.11 1.64 -2.49
C SER A 44 -12.39 0.44 -3.06
N ILE A 45 -11.13 0.26 -2.68
CA ILE A 45 -10.29 -0.83 -3.18
C ILE A 45 -10.13 -1.91 -2.12
N LYS A 46 -10.13 -3.16 -2.55
CA LYS A 46 -9.69 -4.28 -1.72
C LYS A 46 -8.22 -4.56 -2.04
N LEU A 47 -7.33 -4.15 -1.15
CA LEU A 47 -5.91 -4.39 -1.24
C LEU A 47 -5.59 -5.78 -0.69
N ASN A 48 -5.04 -6.66 -1.53
CA ASN A 48 -4.55 -7.97 -1.12
C ASN A 48 -3.02 -7.98 -1.15
N LEU A 49 -2.39 -8.26 0.00
CA LEU A 49 -0.93 -8.26 0.14
C LEU A 49 -0.41 -9.70 0.18
N ARG A 50 0.20 -10.13 -0.91
CA ARG A 50 0.84 -11.45 -1.01
C ARG A 50 2.35 -11.34 -0.86
N ASN A 51 2.99 -12.41 -0.38
CA ASN A 51 4.45 -12.52 -0.26
C ASN A 51 5.15 -11.46 0.63
N LEU A 52 4.42 -10.67 1.43
CA LEU A 52 5.00 -10.07 2.62
C LEU A 52 5.56 -11.21 3.46
N ASN A 53 6.87 -11.17 3.79
CA ASN A 53 7.65 -12.22 4.46
C ASN A 53 6.84 -13.34 5.15
N ARG A 54 7.26 -14.60 4.95
CA ARG A 54 6.63 -15.85 5.48
C ARG A 54 6.28 -15.84 6.98
N TYR A 55 6.79 -14.88 7.74
CA TYR A 55 6.61 -14.70 9.18
C TYR A 55 5.25 -14.14 9.61
N TYR A 56 4.41 -13.65 8.69
CA TYR A 56 3.06 -13.20 9.05
C TYR A 56 2.04 -14.35 8.96
N ASP A 57 1.87 -15.03 10.10
CA ASP A 57 0.72 -15.90 10.39
C ASP A 57 -0.58 -15.10 10.15
N SER A 58 -1.60 -15.74 9.56
CA SER A 58 -2.91 -15.16 9.22
C SER A 58 -3.69 -14.61 10.43
N ARG A 59 -3.19 -14.85 11.65
CA ARG A 59 -3.67 -14.26 12.91
C ARG A 59 -3.04 -12.91 13.27
N PHE A 60 -1.99 -12.47 12.58
CA PHE A 60 -1.29 -11.23 12.91
C PHE A 60 -1.86 -9.99 12.23
N THR A 61 -1.88 -8.90 12.97
CA THR A 61 -2.16 -7.55 12.50
C THR A 61 -0.86 -6.88 12.07
N LEU A 62 -0.79 -6.42 10.82
CA LEU A 62 0.36 -5.64 10.36
C LEU A 62 0.20 -4.17 10.76
N PRO A 63 1.13 -3.58 11.53
CA PRO A 63 1.11 -2.13 11.73
C PRO A 63 1.41 -1.46 10.39
N VAL A 64 0.56 -0.53 9.96
CA VAL A 64 0.74 0.20 8.71
C VAL A 64 0.59 1.69 8.98
N THR A 65 1.55 2.46 8.47
CA THR A 65 1.45 3.91 8.43
C THR A 65 0.95 4.30 7.05
N GLU A 66 -0.19 4.98 6.99
CA GLU A 66 -0.73 5.53 5.74
C GLU A 66 -0.34 7.00 5.64
N TYR A 67 0.12 7.41 4.48
CA TYR A 67 0.22 8.81 4.09
C TYR A 67 -0.73 9.01 2.93
N ARG A 68 -1.53 10.07 2.96
CA ARG A 68 -2.45 10.39 1.88
C ARG A 68 -2.32 11.84 1.44
N ILE A 69 -2.56 12.07 0.17
CA ILE A 69 -2.69 13.39 -0.42
C ILE A 69 -3.84 13.35 -1.43
N GLY A 70 -4.85 14.19 -1.21
CA GLY A 70 -5.97 14.43 -2.11
C GLY A 70 -5.77 15.70 -2.95
N PRO A 71 -6.74 16.03 -3.82
CA PRO A 71 -6.64 17.17 -4.74
C PRO A 71 -6.59 18.53 -4.02
N GLU A 72 -7.18 18.63 -2.84
CA GLU A 72 -7.20 19.87 -2.04
C GLU A 72 -6.06 19.94 -1.01
N ASP A 73 -5.27 18.88 -0.88
CA ASP A 73 -4.17 18.82 0.08
C ASP A 73 -2.90 19.46 -0.49
N THR A 74 -2.19 20.22 0.33
CA THR A 74 -0.89 20.82 -0.03
C THR A 74 0.30 19.98 0.44
N GLN A 75 0.06 18.98 1.29
CA GLN A 75 1.06 18.10 1.87
C GLN A 75 0.44 16.75 2.25
N PHE A 76 1.29 15.73 2.39
CA PHE A 76 0.85 14.44 2.88
C PHE A 76 0.38 14.52 4.34
N THR A 77 -0.77 13.92 4.61
CA THR A 77 -1.26 13.71 5.98
C THR A 77 -1.00 12.27 6.40
N ALA A 78 -0.26 12.09 7.50
CA ALA A 78 -0.03 10.78 8.09
C ALA A 78 -1.26 10.33 8.89
N ARG A 79 -1.77 9.14 8.59
CA ARG A 79 -2.78 8.43 9.37
C ARG A 79 -2.23 7.09 9.80
N LYS A 80 -2.38 6.76 11.08
CA LYS A 80 -2.07 5.41 11.56
C LYS A 80 -3.22 4.49 11.18
N VAL A 81 -3.02 3.63 10.19
CA VAL A 81 -4.02 2.61 9.85
C VAL A 81 -4.02 1.57 10.96
N ARG A 82 -5.21 1.32 11.53
CA ARG A 82 -5.39 0.20 12.45
C ARG A 82 -5.25 -1.08 11.63
N ALA A 83 -4.10 -1.75 11.79
CA ALA A 83 -3.87 -3.17 11.54
C ALA A 83 -4.39 -3.74 10.20
N ILE A 84 -3.50 -4.13 9.27
CA ILE A 84 -3.96 -4.99 8.18
C ILE A 84 -4.27 -6.39 8.73
N VAL A 85 -5.55 -6.72 8.81
CA VAL A 85 -6.08 -8.02 9.27
C VAL A 85 -6.16 -8.97 8.07
N GLN A 86 -5.65 -10.21 8.22
CA GLN A 86 -5.81 -11.27 7.20
C GLN A 86 -5.29 -10.91 5.79
N ARG A 87 -4.32 -10.00 5.67
CA ARG A 87 -3.70 -9.58 4.40
C ARG A 87 -4.65 -8.90 3.41
N THR A 88 -5.87 -8.58 3.84
CA THR A 88 -6.84 -7.83 3.06
C THR A 88 -7.24 -6.58 3.79
N ASN A 89 -7.21 -5.44 3.10
CA ASN A 89 -7.72 -4.20 3.63
C ASN A 89 -8.61 -3.51 2.60
N GLN A 90 -9.73 -2.98 3.08
CA GLN A 90 -10.56 -2.10 2.29
C GLN A 90 -10.08 -0.67 2.52
N ILE A 91 -9.66 0.00 1.45
CA ILE A 91 -9.14 1.36 1.50
C ILE A 91 -10.05 2.24 0.66
N SER A 92 -10.55 3.32 1.25
CA SER A 92 -11.29 4.35 0.53
C SER A 92 -10.33 5.45 0.06
N MET A 93 -10.42 5.78 -1.22
CA MET A 93 -9.58 6.73 -1.92
C MET A 93 -10.44 7.81 -2.56
N GLU A 94 -10.15 9.06 -2.25
CA GLU A 94 -10.75 10.21 -2.94
C GLU A 94 -10.37 10.21 -4.43
N GLY A 95 -11.14 10.93 -5.25
CA GLY A 95 -10.78 11.16 -6.64
C GLY A 95 -9.46 11.93 -6.75
N PHE A 96 -8.65 11.63 -7.77
CA PHE A 96 -7.35 12.26 -8.00
C PHE A 96 -6.44 12.28 -6.77
N SER A 97 -6.36 11.15 -6.06
CA SER A 97 -5.60 11.03 -4.81
C SER A 97 -4.47 9.99 -4.90
N LEU A 98 -3.48 10.15 -4.02
CA LEU A 98 -2.38 9.22 -3.81
C LEU A 98 -2.35 8.79 -2.35
N ILE A 99 -2.25 7.48 -2.11
CA ILE A 99 -2.02 6.88 -0.80
C ILE A 99 -0.70 6.10 -0.82
N LEU A 100 0.12 6.29 0.20
CA LEU A 100 1.32 5.51 0.48
C LEU A 100 1.14 4.72 1.78
N LEU A 101 1.31 3.41 1.72
CA LEU A 101 1.29 2.52 2.86
C LEU A 101 2.72 2.08 3.15
N LEU A 102 3.19 2.39 4.35
CA LEU A 102 4.48 1.97 4.86
C LEU A 102 4.29 0.83 5.85
N ILE A 103 4.85 -0.33 5.54
CA ILE A 103 4.70 -1.56 6.31
C ILE A 103 6.10 -1.98 6.79
N PRO A 104 6.39 -2.01 8.09
CA PRO A 104 7.70 -2.41 8.59
C PRO A 104 7.97 -3.89 8.30
N LYS A 105 9.22 -4.22 7.96
CA LYS A 105 9.76 -5.57 7.91
C LYS A 105 10.09 -6.02 9.33
N GLN A 106 9.79 -7.27 9.64
CA GLN A 106 10.31 -7.99 10.82
C GLN A 106 11.46 -8.88 10.39
#